data_AF-W3AL47-F1
#
_entry.id   AF-W3AL47-F1
#
_cell.length_a   1.000
_cell.length_b   1.000
_cell.length_c   1.000
_cell.angle_alpha   90.00
_cell.angle_beta   90.00
_cell.angle_gamma   90.00
#
_symmetry.space_group_name_H-M   'P 1'
#
loop_
_entity.id
_entity.type
_entity.pdbx_description
1 polymer ?
#
loop_
_entity_poly.entity_id
_entity_poly.type
_entity_poly.pdbx_seq_one_letter_code
_entity_poly.pdbx_strand_id
1 'polypeptide(L)'
;MFSFKDKDDINHKTAEADNLKQIAEICKAAFESDDPNKILKKRLRNKWEEGKEHIDTHEFCRKCETDTINEKRICRCMNYYDENSEICSEEYCKLKLKWKNVGKITVSDYEKPTKNVMEKVGGMDLILNNHYAVEVKPYYSNETLSRMFAEILTYTVDCDGKYEPGIAMFKYNHDTGTESHQWETFKRLEKNEYLKEIMKHVKVFLIDYKVNGDIAEYKIELYSGI
;
A
#
# COMPACT_ATOMS: atom_id res chain seq x y z
N MET A 1 -4.40 -13.57 20.04
CA MET A 1 -5.06 -13.64 18.73
C MET A 1 -4.41 -12.56 17.89
N PHE A 2 -3.83 -12.92 16.74
CA PHE A 2 -3.08 -12.03 15.86
C PHE A 2 -3.95 -11.57 14.68
N SER A 3 -3.66 -10.37 14.17
CA SER A 3 -4.34 -9.80 13.01
C SER A 3 -4.02 -10.69 11.81
N PHE A 4 -4.89 -10.78 10.79
CA PHE A 4 -4.60 -11.66 9.64
C PHE A 4 -3.28 -11.27 8.97
N LYS A 5 -3.02 -9.96 8.86
CA LYS A 5 -1.76 -9.41 8.33
C LYS A 5 -0.52 -9.71 9.19
N ASP A 6 -0.70 -10.17 10.42
CA ASP A 6 0.39 -10.47 11.38
C ASP A 6 0.51 -11.98 11.66
N LYS A 7 -0.15 -12.83 10.85
CA LYS A 7 -0.01 -14.28 10.93
C LYS A 7 1.43 -14.70 10.59
N ASP A 8 1.99 -15.67 11.33
CA ASP A 8 3.40 -16.07 11.24
C ASP A 8 3.89 -16.38 9.81
N ASP A 9 3.03 -16.94 8.95
CA ASP A 9 3.37 -17.34 7.58
C ASP A 9 2.87 -16.35 6.51
N ILE A 10 2.35 -15.16 6.89
CA ILE A 10 1.79 -14.20 5.94
C ILE A 10 2.82 -13.75 4.90
N ASN A 11 4.10 -13.67 5.29
CA ASN A 11 5.23 -13.29 4.45
C ASN A 11 5.96 -14.49 3.82
N HIS A 12 5.46 -15.72 3.99
CA HIS A 12 6.10 -16.90 3.42
C HIS A 12 5.58 -17.17 2.01
N LYS A 13 6.48 -17.13 1.02
CA LYS A 13 6.16 -17.45 -0.40
C LYS A 13 5.46 -18.80 -0.57
N THR A 14 5.78 -19.78 0.25
CA THR A 14 5.17 -21.12 0.21
C THR A 14 3.71 -21.13 0.69
N ALA A 15 3.31 -20.16 1.51
CA ALA A 15 1.95 -20.02 2.04
C ALA A 15 1.09 -19.00 1.27
N GLU A 16 1.70 -18.24 0.35
CA GLU A 16 1.04 -17.10 -0.33
C GLU A 16 -0.25 -17.49 -1.05
N ALA A 17 -0.26 -18.58 -1.79
CA ALA A 17 -1.47 -19.04 -2.49
C ALA A 17 -2.62 -19.36 -1.52
N ASP A 18 -2.32 -19.98 -0.38
CA ASP A 18 -3.34 -20.33 0.61
C ASP A 18 -3.79 -19.13 1.44
N ASN A 19 -2.90 -18.17 1.69
CA ASN A 19 -3.26 -16.90 2.32
C ASN A 19 -4.15 -16.07 1.38
N LEU A 20 -3.85 -16.00 0.08
CA LEU A 20 -4.70 -15.33 -0.90
C LEU A 20 -6.09 -15.99 -1.03
N LYS A 21 -6.17 -17.32 -1.00
CA LYS A 21 -7.49 -18.00 -0.96
C LYS A 21 -8.31 -17.61 0.27
N GLN A 22 -7.70 -17.56 1.44
CA GLN A 22 -8.38 -17.13 2.67
C GLN A 22 -8.83 -15.66 2.57
N ILE A 23 -8.01 -14.78 2.02
CA ILE A 23 -8.38 -13.37 1.79
C ILE A 23 -9.55 -13.28 0.80
N ALA A 24 -9.55 -14.08 -0.27
CA ALA A 24 -10.66 -14.13 -1.23
C ALA A 24 -11.97 -14.59 -0.57
N GLU A 25 -11.92 -15.60 0.29
CA GLU A 25 -13.08 -16.04 1.08
C GLU A 25 -13.58 -14.95 2.03
N ILE A 26 -12.67 -14.20 2.67
CA ILE A 26 -13.03 -13.05 3.51
C ILE A 26 -13.69 -11.96 2.68
N CYS A 27 -13.14 -11.62 1.52
CA CYS A 27 -13.73 -10.62 0.61
C CYS A 27 -15.14 -11.04 0.21
N LYS A 28 -15.30 -12.26 -0.31
CA LYS A 28 -16.61 -12.78 -0.71
C LYS A 28 -17.61 -12.71 0.43
N ALA A 29 -17.27 -13.21 1.60
CA ALA A 29 -18.15 -13.20 2.77
C ALA A 29 -18.49 -11.78 3.26
N ALA A 30 -17.56 -10.82 3.14
CA ALA A 30 -17.79 -9.44 3.53
C ALA A 30 -18.69 -8.72 2.53
N PHE A 31 -18.36 -8.77 1.24
CA PHE A 31 -19.05 -7.97 0.22
C PHE A 31 -20.36 -8.59 -0.27
N GLU A 32 -20.66 -9.84 0.08
CA GLU A 32 -22.01 -10.45 -0.03
C GLU A 32 -22.89 -10.21 1.22
N SER A 33 -22.36 -9.60 2.28
CA SER A 33 -23.08 -9.34 3.54
C SER A 33 -23.73 -7.95 3.55
N ASP A 34 -24.81 -7.81 4.32
CA ASP A 34 -25.43 -6.51 4.63
C ASP A 34 -24.48 -5.52 5.36
N ASP A 35 -23.45 -6.02 6.05
CA ASP A 35 -22.46 -5.22 6.77
C ASP A 35 -21.03 -5.74 6.51
N PRO A 36 -20.43 -5.35 5.37
CA PRO A 36 -19.08 -5.78 4.99
C PRO A 36 -18.04 -5.41 6.03
N ASN A 37 -18.14 -4.23 6.62
CA ASN A 37 -17.17 -3.73 7.59
C ASN A 37 -17.11 -4.61 8.83
N LYS A 38 -18.25 -5.07 9.34
CA LYS A 38 -18.29 -6.01 10.47
C LYS A 38 -17.57 -7.31 10.18
N ILE A 39 -17.71 -7.86 8.97
CA ILE A 39 -17.01 -9.09 8.58
C ILE A 39 -15.51 -8.84 8.46
N LEU A 40 -15.11 -7.76 7.76
CA LEU A 40 -13.70 -7.39 7.61
C LEU A 40 -13.03 -7.16 8.97
N LYS A 41 -13.64 -6.39 9.89
CA LYS A 41 -13.11 -6.21 11.25
C LYS A 41 -12.95 -7.55 11.97
N LYS A 42 -13.99 -8.39 11.96
CA LYS A 42 -13.98 -9.67 12.68
C LYS A 42 -12.91 -10.63 12.14
N ARG A 43 -12.65 -10.62 10.83
CA ARG A 43 -11.78 -11.59 10.16
C ARG A 43 -10.35 -11.10 10.00
N LEU A 44 -10.15 -9.80 9.83
CA LEU A 44 -8.84 -9.21 9.56
C LEU A 44 -8.21 -8.57 10.79
N ARG A 45 -8.99 -7.96 11.69
CA ARG A 45 -8.45 -7.20 12.83
C ARG A 45 -8.38 -8.01 14.12
N ASN A 46 -7.49 -7.56 15.00
CA ASN A 46 -7.49 -7.94 16.40
C ASN A 46 -8.57 -7.20 17.19
N LYS A 47 -9.02 -7.77 18.31
CA LYS A 47 -10.08 -7.23 19.18
C LYS A 47 -9.73 -5.91 19.90
N TRP A 48 -8.54 -5.35 19.73
CA TRP A 48 -8.05 -4.21 20.50
C TRP A 48 -8.03 -2.94 19.65
N GLU A 49 -9.22 -2.34 19.48
CA GLU A 49 -9.35 -0.93 19.09
C GLU A 49 -9.33 -0.10 20.39
N GLU A 50 -8.35 0.79 20.53
CA GLU A 50 -8.40 1.78 21.60
C GLU A 50 -9.50 2.80 21.26
N GLY A 51 -10.22 3.30 22.26
CA GLY A 51 -11.19 4.39 22.07
C GLY A 51 -10.54 5.76 21.79
N LYS A 52 -9.28 5.77 21.34
CA LYS A 52 -8.46 6.95 21.10
C LYS A 52 -8.34 7.15 19.59
N GLU A 53 -8.76 8.32 19.10
CA GLU A 53 -8.57 8.67 17.70
C GLU A 53 -7.10 8.97 17.39
N HIS A 54 -6.67 8.67 16.15
CA HIS A 54 -5.36 9.06 15.66
C HIS A 54 -5.30 10.57 15.38
N ILE A 55 -4.11 11.15 15.61
CA ILE A 55 -3.83 12.52 15.19
C ILE A 55 -3.44 12.48 13.71
N ASP A 56 -4.28 13.05 12.85
CA ASP A 56 -4.14 13.11 11.40
C ASP A 56 -3.31 14.34 10.97
N THR A 57 -2.05 14.43 11.42
CA THR A 57 -1.19 15.56 11.09
C THR A 57 0.25 15.15 10.78
N HIS A 58 0.78 15.63 9.66
CA HIS A 58 2.17 15.44 9.21
C HIS A 58 3.18 16.43 9.82
N GLU A 59 2.90 17.00 11.00
CA GLU A 59 3.63 18.15 11.58
C GLU A 59 5.15 17.96 11.68
N PHE A 60 5.61 16.72 11.84
CA PHE A 60 7.03 16.38 12.02
C PHE A 60 7.72 15.91 10.73
N CYS A 61 7.00 15.82 9.61
CA CYS A 61 7.50 15.26 8.35
C CYS A 61 8.11 16.33 7.43
N ARG A 62 8.87 17.30 7.95
CA ARG A 62 9.51 18.36 7.13
C ARG A 62 10.93 18.04 6.66
N LYS A 63 11.69 17.18 7.36
CA LYS A 63 13.07 16.84 6.96
C LYS A 63 13.33 15.34 6.86
N CYS A 64 14.09 14.90 5.85
CA CYS A 64 14.59 13.53 5.72
C CYS A 64 16.12 13.57 5.91
N GLU A 65 16.58 13.33 7.12
CA GLU A 65 17.98 13.61 7.51
C GLU A 65 18.99 12.53 7.14
N THR A 66 18.52 11.38 6.62
CA THR A 66 19.38 10.27 6.18
C THR A 66 19.03 9.84 4.76
N ASP A 67 19.96 9.14 4.11
CA ASP A 67 19.84 8.67 2.72
C ASP A 67 19.19 7.29 2.58
N THR A 68 18.85 6.64 3.71
CA THR A 68 18.19 5.34 3.74
C THR A 68 16.87 5.37 2.99
N ILE A 69 16.68 4.46 2.04
CA ILE A 69 15.39 4.29 1.38
C ILE A 69 14.55 3.36 2.26
N ASN A 70 13.32 3.78 2.56
CA ASN A 70 12.30 2.96 3.20
C ASN A 70 10.91 3.35 2.67
N GLU A 71 9.92 2.51 2.94
CA GLU A 71 8.53 2.68 2.49
C GLU A 71 7.97 4.07 2.79
N LYS A 72 8.06 4.48 4.05
CA LYS A 72 7.59 5.79 4.53
C LYS A 72 8.22 6.95 3.76
N ARG A 73 9.53 6.85 3.47
CA ARG A 73 10.27 7.89 2.76
C ARG A 73 9.96 7.94 1.28
N ILE A 74 9.73 6.79 0.63
CA ILE A 74 9.25 6.73 -0.74
C ILE A 74 7.88 7.41 -0.82
N CYS A 75 6.94 6.99 0.04
CA CYS A 75 5.57 7.51 0.07
C CYS A 75 5.55 9.02 0.31
N ARG A 76 6.31 9.47 1.32
CA ARG A 76 6.50 10.89 1.62
C ARG A 76 7.09 11.67 0.45
N CYS A 77 8.12 11.14 -0.21
CA CYS A 77 8.74 11.81 -1.35
C CYS A 77 7.76 11.92 -2.53
N MET A 78 7.01 10.85 -2.81
CA MET A 78 6.01 10.84 -3.89
C MET A 78 4.91 11.89 -3.70
N ASN A 79 4.52 12.16 -2.45
CA ASN A 79 3.57 13.23 -2.13
C ASN A 79 4.22 14.63 -2.20
N TYR A 80 5.33 14.87 -1.48
CA TYR A 80 5.90 16.22 -1.40
C TYR A 80 6.55 16.71 -2.68
N TYR A 81 7.11 15.84 -3.52
CA TYR A 81 7.79 16.31 -4.73
C TYR A 81 6.82 17.07 -5.66
N ASP A 82 5.57 16.60 -5.74
CA ASP A 82 4.53 17.20 -6.57
C ASP A 82 3.87 18.42 -5.89
N GLU A 83 3.67 18.39 -4.57
CA GLU A 83 3.03 19.50 -3.83
C GLU A 83 3.99 20.67 -3.55
N ASN A 84 5.24 20.36 -3.19
CA ASN A 84 6.28 21.35 -2.89
C ASN A 84 7.68 20.73 -3.05
N SER A 85 8.20 20.80 -4.27
CA SER A 85 9.52 20.25 -4.63
C SER A 85 10.68 20.80 -3.81
N GLU A 86 10.56 21.98 -3.18
CA GLU A 86 11.62 22.56 -2.33
C GLU A 86 11.87 21.70 -1.08
N ILE A 87 10.84 21.03 -0.55
CA ILE A 87 10.97 20.08 0.57
C ILE A 87 11.82 18.86 0.16
N CYS A 88 11.89 18.55 -1.14
CA CYS A 88 12.71 17.47 -1.69
C CYS A 88 14.12 17.94 -2.10
N SER A 89 14.51 19.19 -1.86
CA SER A 89 15.88 19.65 -2.10
C SER A 89 16.88 19.01 -1.14
N GLU A 90 18.17 19.02 -1.48
CA GLU A 90 19.23 18.41 -0.66
C GLU A 90 19.34 19.02 0.75
N GLU A 91 18.90 20.26 0.93
CA GLU A 91 18.88 20.94 2.24
C GLU A 91 17.86 20.31 3.20
N TYR A 92 16.73 19.84 2.68
CA TYR A 92 15.60 19.33 3.48
C TYR A 92 15.42 17.81 3.37
N CYS A 93 15.93 17.18 2.30
CA CYS A 93 15.80 15.76 2.02
C CYS A 93 17.10 15.16 1.49
N LYS A 94 17.74 14.30 2.29
CA LYS A 94 18.94 13.55 1.90
C LYS A 94 18.65 12.25 1.16
N LEU A 95 17.39 11.99 0.79
CA LEU A 95 17.04 10.80 0.02
C LEU A 95 17.76 10.86 -1.34
N LYS A 96 18.60 9.87 -1.63
CA LYS A 96 19.41 9.83 -2.85
C LYS A 96 18.59 9.68 -4.12
N LEU A 97 17.47 8.96 -4.04
CA LEU A 97 16.56 8.77 -5.15
C LEU A 97 15.24 9.46 -4.83
N LYS A 98 14.97 10.58 -5.50
CA LYS A 98 13.75 11.38 -5.35
C LYS A 98 12.70 10.90 -6.35
N TRP A 99 11.43 10.99 -6.00
CA TRP A 99 10.32 10.45 -6.80
C TRP A 99 9.47 11.59 -7.33
N LYS A 100 9.50 11.80 -8.65
CA LYS A 100 8.73 12.83 -9.35
C LYS A 100 7.62 12.20 -10.17
N ASN A 101 6.38 12.64 -10.00
CA ASN A 101 5.31 12.13 -10.84
C ASN A 101 5.37 12.73 -12.24
N VAL A 102 5.24 11.87 -13.24
CA VAL A 102 5.08 12.25 -14.65
C VAL A 102 3.82 11.62 -15.26
N GLY A 103 3.01 10.95 -14.44
CA GLY A 103 1.76 10.31 -14.81
C GLY A 103 0.52 11.16 -14.54
N LYS A 104 -0.66 10.56 -14.75
CA LYS A 104 -1.97 11.20 -14.52
C LYS A 104 -2.54 10.96 -13.12
N ILE A 105 -2.18 9.86 -12.48
CA ILE A 105 -2.61 9.53 -11.13
C ILE A 105 -1.66 10.23 -10.16
N THR A 106 -2.19 11.09 -9.30
CA THR A 106 -1.43 11.91 -8.35
C THR A 106 -1.50 11.32 -6.95
N VAL A 107 -0.44 11.50 -6.18
CA VAL A 107 -0.41 11.18 -4.74
C VAL A 107 -0.87 12.40 -3.96
N SER A 108 -2.05 12.32 -3.36
CA SER A 108 -2.71 13.45 -2.68
C SER A 108 -2.55 13.47 -1.17
N ASP A 109 -2.13 12.35 -0.57
CA ASP A 109 -1.78 12.24 0.86
C ASP A 109 -0.93 10.97 1.05
N TYR A 110 -0.30 10.79 2.21
CA TYR A 110 0.49 9.61 2.56
C TYR A 110 0.37 9.27 4.05
N GLU A 111 0.73 8.04 4.44
CA GLU A 111 0.69 7.53 5.82
C GLU A 111 -0.59 7.89 6.60
N LYS A 112 -1.74 7.80 5.93
CA LYS A 112 -3.02 8.20 6.50
C LYS A 112 -3.41 7.23 7.62
N PRO A 113 -3.54 7.68 8.88
CA PRO A 113 -3.83 6.74 9.96
C PRO A 113 -5.25 6.17 9.82
N THR A 114 -5.48 5.02 10.43
CA THR A 114 -6.84 4.56 10.69
C THR A 114 -7.54 5.49 11.70
N LYS A 115 -8.87 5.43 11.78
CA LYS A 115 -9.65 6.32 12.67
C LYS A 115 -9.22 6.20 14.14
N ASN A 116 -9.08 4.98 14.63
CA ASN A 116 -8.76 4.67 16.02
C ASN A 116 -7.38 4.03 16.13
N VAL A 117 -6.67 4.32 17.21
CA VAL A 117 -5.38 3.68 17.53
C VAL A 117 -5.60 2.18 17.77
N MET A 118 -4.77 1.37 17.11
CA MET A 118 -4.79 -0.08 17.20
C MET A 118 -3.36 -0.61 17.28
N GLU A 119 -3.11 -1.55 18.20
CA GLU A 119 -1.78 -2.14 18.34
C GLU A 119 -1.38 -2.85 17.03
N LYS A 120 -0.17 -2.54 16.52
CA LYS A 120 0.42 -3.12 15.30
C LYS A 120 -0.36 -2.84 14.01
N VAL A 121 -1.34 -1.94 14.02
CA VAL A 121 -2.02 -1.47 12.81
C VAL A 121 -1.39 -0.13 12.41
N GLY A 122 -0.92 -0.06 11.17
CA GLY A 122 -0.32 1.15 10.60
C GLY A 122 -1.36 2.12 10.05
N GLY A 123 -0.96 2.84 9.01
CA GLY A 123 -1.82 3.68 8.20
C GLY A 123 -1.85 3.21 6.75
N MET A 124 -2.68 3.84 5.94
CA MET A 124 -2.71 3.68 4.49
C MET A 124 -1.50 4.42 3.89
N ASP A 125 -0.65 3.71 3.14
CA ASP A 125 0.63 4.26 2.69
C ASP A 125 0.49 5.50 1.81
N LEU A 126 -0.37 5.43 0.79
CA LEU A 126 -0.65 6.53 -0.14
C LEU A 126 -2.15 6.70 -0.36
N ILE A 127 -2.57 7.95 -0.55
CA ILE A 127 -3.87 8.29 -1.12
C ILE A 127 -3.68 8.76 -2.56
N LEU A 128 -4.31 8.08 -3.50
CA LEU A 128 -4.24 8.39 -4.93
C LEU A 128 -5.51 9.11 -5.39
N ASN A 129 -5.36 10.24 -6.07
CA ASN A 129 -6.46 11.06 -6.60
C ASN A 129 -7.56 11.38 -5.57
N ASN A 130 -7.22 11.53 -4.28
CA ASN A 130 -8.17 11.70 -3.18
C ASN A 130 -9.24 10.60 -3.06
N HIS A 131 -9.03 9.43 -3.67
CA HIS A 131 -10.06 8.39 -3.80
C HIS A 131 -9.56 6.99 -3.42
N TYR A 132 -8.38 6.58 -3.87
CA TYR A 132 -7.86 5.26 -3.57
C TYR A 132 -6.89 5.32 -2.40
N ALA A 133 -7.12 4.53 -1.35
CA ALA A 133 -6.09 4.27 -0.36
C ALA A 133 -5.31 3.04 -0.81
N VAL A 134 -3.99 3.13 -0.91
CA VAL A 134 -3.17 2.02 -1.40
C VAL A 134 -2.05 1.65 -0.44
N GLU A 135 -1.83 0.34 -0.31
CA GLU A 135 -0.61 -0.22 0.28
C GLU A 135 0.49 -0.28 -0.77
N VAL A 136 1.70 0.13 -0.41
CA VAL A 136 2.87 0.17 -1.29
C VAL A 136 4.04 -0.46 -0.58
N LYS A 137 4.72 -1.41 -1.24
CA LYS A 137 6.01 -1.92 -0.76
C LYS A 137 7.15 -1.37 -1.59
N PRO A 138 8.31 -1.04 -0.97
CA PRO A 138 9.50 -0.63 -1.72
C PRO A 138 9.86 -1.65 -2.80
N TYR A 139 10.46 -1.18 -3.88
CA TYR A 139 10.84 -2.00 -5.03
C TYR A 139 11.76 -3.20 -4.71
N TYR A 140 12.46 -3.15 -3.57
CA TYR A 140 13.34 -4.22 -3.07
C TYR A 140 12.68 -5.13 -2.02
N SER A 141 11.43 -4.89 -1.66
CA SER A 141 10.71 -5.67 -0.65
C SER A 141 10.43 -7.09 -1.14
N ASN A 142 10.53 -8.06 -0.23
CA ASN A 142 10.09 -9.44 -0.45
C ASN A 142 8.78 -9.76 0.29
N GLU A 143 8.06 -8.73 0.78
CA GLU A 143 6.74 -8.95 1.37
C GLU A 143 5.74 -9.46 0.31
N THR A 144 4.82 -10.31 0.73
CA THR A 144 3.89 -11.00 -0.17
C THR A 144 2.72 -10.11 -0.58
N LEU A 145 2.07 -10.44 -1.68
CA LEU A 145 0.80 -9.82 -2.06
C LEU A 145 -0.27 -10.07 -1.01
N SER A 146 -0.28 -11.25 -0.38
CA SER A 146 -1.24 -11.54 0.69
C SER A 146 -1.13 -10.57 1.85
N ARG A 147 0.09 -10.14 2.21
CA ARG A 147 0.25 -9.13 3.26
C ARG A 147 -0.28 -7.77 2.80
N MET A 148 0.08 -7.33 1.60
CA MET A 148 -0.40 -6.04 1.06
C MET A 148 -1.93 -5.97 0.99
N PHE A 149 -2.58 -7.03 0.48
CA PHE A 149 -4.04 -7.09 0.43
C PHE A 149 -4.67 -7.10 1.82
N ALA A 150 -4.11 -7.88 2.76
CA ALA A 150 -4.60 -7.92 4.13
C ALA A 150 -4.45 -6.57 4.84
N GLU A 151 -3.35 -5.86 4.61
CA GLU A 151 -3.06 -4.52 5.15
C GLU A 151 -4.10 -3.52 4.66
N ILE A 152 -4.26 -3.34 3.34
CA ILE A 152 -5.18 -2.31 2.85
C ILE A 152 -6.64 -2.61 3.19
N LEU A 153 -7.05 -3.88 3.14
CA LEU A 153 -8.40 -4.28 3.57
C LEU A 153 -8.59 -4.01 5.07
N THR A 154 -7.54 -4.12 5.89
CA THR A 154 -7.59 -3.81 7.33
C THR A 154 -7.71 -2.32 7.60
N TYR A 155 -6.98 -1.50 6.85
CA TYR A 155 -6.85 -0.06 7.11
C TYR A 155 -8.06 0.74 6.62
N THR A 156 -8.70 0.28 5.55
CA THR A 156 -9.84 0.98 4.93
C THR A 156 -11.19 0.73 5.60
N VAL A 157 -11.31 -0.25 6.51
CA VAL A 157 -12.62 -0.65 7.09
C VAL A 157 -13.35 0.48 7.82
N ASP A 158 -12.64 1.41 8.46
CA ASP A 158 -13.24 2.56 9.18
C ASP A 158 -13.30 3.85 8.37
N CYS A 159 -12.99 3.77 7.08
CA CYS A 159 -13.03 4.95 6.24
C CYS A 159 -14.46 5.31 5.80
N ASP A 160 -15.49 4.55 6.22
CA ASP A 160 -16.90 4.78 5.88
C ASP A 160 -17.13 5.02 4.37
N GLY A 161 -16.40 4.29 3.53
CA GLY A 161 -16.46 4.40 2.07
C GLY A 161 -15.71 5.61 1.48
N LYS A 162 -15.02 6.41 2.30
CA LYS A 162 -14.21 7.56 1.84
C LYS A 162 -13.11 7.14 0.86
N TYR A 163 -12.49 5.99 1.09
CA TYR A 163 -11.41 5.49 0.26
C TYR A 163 -11.70 4.08 -0.24
N GLU A 164 -11.46 3.86 -1.54
CA GLU A 164 -11.49 2.53 -2.14
C GLU A 164 -10.12 1.87 -1.96
N PRO A 165 -10.05 0.61 -1.45
CA PRO A 165 -8.78 -0.03 -1.17
C PRO A 165 -8.05 -0.40 -2.47
N GLY A 166 -6.73 -0.30 -2.45
CA GLY A 166 -5.87 -0.79 -3.50
C GLY A 166 -4.47 -1.21 -3.03
N ILE A 167 -3.70 -1.78 -3.94
CA ILE A 167 -2.26 -2.00 -3.78
C ILE A 167 -1.54 -1.33 -4.94
N ALA A 168 -0.36 -0.77 -4.71
CA ALA A 168 0.49 -0.27 -5.78
C ALA A 168 1.86 -0.97 -5.73
N MET A 169 2.26 -1.56 -6.86
CA MET A 169 3.48 -2.37 -6.97
C MET A 169 4.44 -1.75 -7.96
N PHE A 170 5.72 -1.63 -7.59
CA PHE A 170 6.77 -1.29 -8.56
C PHE A 170 6.91 -2.41 -9.59
N LYS A 171 7.03 -2.09 -10.88
CA LYS A 171 7.29 -3.11 -11.90
C LYS A 171 8.68 -3.73 -11.77
N TYR A 172 9.66 -2.92 -11.39
CA TYR A 172 11.07 -3.29 -11.35
C TYR A 172 11.71 -2.98 -10.01
N ASN A 173 12.67 -3.81 -9.61
CA ASN A 173 13.61 -3.52 -8.54
C ASN A 173 14.73 -2.62 -9.10
N HIS A 174 14.89 -1.43 -8.51
CA HIS A 174 15.88 -0.45 -8.96
C HIS A 174 17.30 -0.99 -8.93
N ASP A 175 17.66 -1.72 -7.87
CA ASP A 175 19.04 -2.08 -7.58
C ASP A 175 19.51 -3.21 -8.51
N THR A 176 18.61 -4.10 -8.92
CA THR A 176 18.92 -5.27 -9.75
C THR A 176 18.49 -5.11 -11.22
N GLY A 177 17.60 -4.16 -11.51
CA GLY A 177 16.99 -4.00 -12.84
C GLY A 177 16.04 -5.14 -13.25
N THR A 178 15.74 -6.07 -12.34
CA THR A 178 14.80 -7.17 -12.58
C THR A 178 13.39 -6.77 -12.18
N GLU A 179 12.38 -7.57 -12.54
CA GLU A 179 11.04 -7.37 -12.03
C GLU A 179 11.02 -7.42 -10.49
N SER A 180 10.15 -6.62 -9.87
CA SER A 180 9.96 -6.67 -8.41
C SER A 180 9.32 -7.99 -7.99
N HIS A 181 9.53 -8.37 -6.74
CA HIS A 181 8.95 -9.60 -6.18
C HIS A 181 7.41 -9.61 -6.29
N GLN A 182 6.77 -8.48 -5.98
CA GLN A 182 5.32 -8.34 -6.00
C GLN A 182 4.80 -8.42 -7.45
N TRP A 183 5.45 -7.74 -8.40
CA TRP A 183 5.01 -7.77 -9.79
C TRP A 183 5.18 -9.15 -10.45
N GLU A 184 6.32 -9.81 -10.22
CA GLU A 184 6.57 -11.17 -10.71
C GLU A 184 5.51 -12.14 -10.15
N THR A 185 5.23 -12.05 -8.86
CA THR A 185 4.22 -12.88 -8.20
C THR A 185 2.83 -12.58 -8.70
N PHE A 186 2.48 -11.31 -8.90
CA PHE A 186 1.17 -10.91 -9.42
C PHE A 186 0.92 -11.52 -10.80
N LYS A 187 1.84 -11.37 -11.76
CA LYS A 187 1.69 -11.95 -13.11
C LYS A 187 1.50 -13.47 -13.11
N ARG A 188 2.19 -14.17 -12.21
CA ARG A 188 2.04 -15.63 -12.06
C ARG A 188 0.64 -15.99 -11.55
N LEU A 189 0.04 -15.12 -10.75
CA LEU A 189 -1.20 -15.40 -10.04
C LEU A 189 -2.45 -14.75 -10.65
N GLU A 190 -2.32 -13.74 -11.52
CA GLU A 190 -3.42 -12.87 -12.00
C GLU A 190 -4.61 -13.62 -12.62
N LYS A 191 -4.37 -14.83 -13.16
CA LYS A 191 -5.40 -15.67 -13.78
C LYS A 191 -6.16 -16.54 -12.79
N ASN A 192 -5.71 -16.64 -11.54
CA ASN A 192 -6.35 -17.47 -10.53
C ASN A 192 -7.64 -16.82 -10.00
N GLU A 193 -8.66 -17.64 -9.81
CA GLU A 193 -9.99 -17.18 -9.38
C GLU A 193 -9.99 -16.48 -8.02
N TYR A 194 -9.16 -16.92 -7.07
CA TYR A 194 -9.05 -16.25 -5.76
C TYR A 194 -8.48 -14.84 -5.89
N LEU A 195 -7.53 -14.60 -6.80
CA LEU A 195 -6.95 -13.27 -6.98
C LEU A 195 -7.94 -12.36 -7.72
N LYS A 196 -8.63 -12.87 -8.73
CA LYS A 196 -9.73 -12.14 -9.38
C LYS A 196 -10.83 -11.75 -8.40
N GLU A 197 -11.18 -12.64 -7.47
CA GLU A 197 -12.16 -12.35 -6.42
C GLU A 197 -11.71 -11.17 -5.55
N ILE A 198 -10.46 -11.17 -5.08
CA ILE A 198 -9.90 -10.04 -4.33
C ILE A 198 -9.93 -8.75 -5.18
N MET A 199 -9.56 -8.84 -6.45
CA MET A 199 -9.46 -7.69 -7.36
C MET A 199 -10.81 -7.05 -7.73
N LYS A 200 -11.94 -7.73 -7.49
CA LYS A 200 -13.27 -7.10 -7.58
C LYS A 200 -13.43 -5.98 -6.54
N HIS A 201 -12.73 -6.10 -5.42
CA HIS A 201 -12.88 -5.24 -4.24
C HIS A 201 -11.65 -4.41 -3.93
N VAL A 202 -10.46 -4.85 -4.34
CA VAL A 202 -9.19 -4.15 -4.13
C VAL A 202 -8.55 -3.83 -5.48
N LYS A 203 -8.33 -2.54 -5.76
CA LYS A 203 -7.70 -2.11 -7.02
C LYS A 203 -6.20 -2.42 -7.03
N VAL A 204 -5.69 -2.72 -8.22
CA VAL A 204 -4.27 -2.99 -8.41
C VAL A 204 -3.68 -1.90 -9.27
N PHE A 205 -2.63 -1.27 -8.80
CA PHE A 205 -1.88 -0.24 -9.49
C PHE A 205 -0.45 -0.70 -9.74
N LEU A 206 0.11 -0.24 -10.85
CA LEU A 206 1.51 -0.45 -11.20
C LEU A 206 2.25 0.88 -11.17
N ILE A 207 3.38 0.87 -10.49
CA ILE A 207 4.33 1.98 -10.46
C ILE A 207 5.46 1.64 -11.42
N ASP A 208 5.56 2.41 -12.49
CA ASP A 208 6.64 2.32 -13.47
C ASP A 208 7.47 3.60 -13.38
N TYR A 209 8.77 3.51 -13.62
CA TYR A 209 9.63 4.69 -13.50
C TYR A 209 10.89 4.60 -14.34
N LYS A 210 11.46 5.76 -14.63
CA LYS A 210 12.78 5.90 -15.25
C LYS A 210 13.65 6.81 -14.38
N VAL A 211 14.91 6.43 -14.22
CA VAL A 211 15.87 7.22 -13.44
C VAL A 211 16.65 8.15 -14.35
N ASN A 212 16.61 9.45 -14.03
CA ASN A 212 17.36 10.52 -14.67
C ASN A 212 18.18 11.24 -13.58
N GLY A 213 19.44 10.86 -13.40
CA GLY A 213 20.27 11.38 -12.31
C GLY A 213 19.79 10.88 -10.95
N ASP A 214 19.47 11.79 -10.03
CA ASP A 214 18.94 11.50 -8.68
C ASP A 214 17.40 11.47 -8.64
N ILE A 215 16.73 11.58 -9.79
CA ILE A 215 15.26 11.62 -9.90
C ILE A 215 14.75 10.36 -10.60
N ALA A 216 13.88 9.61 -9.91
CA ALA A 216 12.98 8.62 -10.48
C ALA A 216 11.68 9.31 -10.95
N GLU A 217 11.55 9.48 -12.26
CA GLU A 217 10.30 9.92 -12.89
C GLU A 217 9.34 8.74 -12.94
N TYR A 218 8.32 8.76 -12.09
CA TYR A 218 7.38 7.67 -11.92
C TYR A 218 6.01 7.98 -12.52
N LYS A 219 5.30 6.92 -12.91
CA LYS A 219 3.87 6.96 -13.25
C LYS A 219 3.16 5.83 -12.52
N ILE A 220 1.97 6.13 -12.03
CA ILE A 220 1.06 5.13 -11.48
C ILE A 220 -0.05 4.88 -12.50
N GLU A 221 -0.28 3.60 -12.81
CA GLU A 221 -1.28 3.16 -13.78
C GLU A 221 -2.21 2.13 -13.12
N LEU A 222 -3.52 2.28 -13.30
CA LEU A 222 -4.49 1.26 -12.88
C LEU A 222 -4.30 0.01 -13.77
N TYR A 223 -4.17 -1.15 -13.14
CA TYR A 223 -4.16 -2.42 -13.86
C TYR A 223 -5.56 -2.76 -14.34
N SER A 224 -5.74 -2.86 -15.66
CA SER A 224 -7.04 -3.07 -16.32
C SER A 224 -7.27 -4.52 -16.76
N GLY A 225 -6.59 -5.50 -16.18
CA GLY A 225 -6.61 -6.90 -16.65
C GLY A 225 -7.80 -7.74 -16.18
N ILE A 226 -8.99 -7.15 -16.02
CA ILE A 226 -10.26 -7.86 -15.82
C ILE A 226 -11.30 -7.33 -16.79
#